data_AF-A0A7H8Z561-F1
#
_entry.id   AF-A0A7H8Z561-F1
#
_cell.length_a   1.000
_cell.length_b   1.000
_cell.length_c   1.000
_cell.angle_alpha   90.00
_cell.angle_beta   90.00
_cell.angle_gamma   90.00
#
_symmetry.space_group_name_H-M   'P 1'
#
loop_
_entity.id
_entity.type
_entity.pdbx_description
1 polymer ?
#
loop_
_entity_poly.entity_id
_entity_poly.type
_entity_poly.pdbx_seq_one_letter_code
_entity_poly.pdbx_strand_id
1 'polypeptide(L)'
;MYPVVGAESGDVPALGLAGARLLTETSRVTDLGDEFSRALSAWRRSWSAHDPGKIILDLAVCVALGGRCLSDLSLLRCDKEVLEPVASDPTVSRLVATLADHVEAVEATVNRARKTVRQRVWDLAGEHSPTAGIGAERPLAIDVDATLVNVHLRERGCGPDLQEGVWLPPPDRMVRPRPRWWG
;
A
#
# COMPACT_ATOMS: atom_id res chain seq x y z
N MET A 1 20.35 22.32 13.22
CA MET A 1 21.00 21.63 12.08
C MET A 1 20.61 20.17 12.19
N TYR A 2 19.48 19.79 11.58
CA TYR A 2 18.95 18.42 11.61
C TYR A 2 19.54 17.65 10.42
N PRO A 3 19.97 16.38 10.58
CA PRO A 3 20.37 15.57 9.44
C PRO A 3 19.12 15.22 8.64
N VAL A 4 19.13 15.55 7.35
CA VAL A 4 18.22 14.98 6.37
C VAL A 4 18.78 13.60 6.02
N VAL A 5 18.06 12.55 6.41
CA VAL A 5 18.30 11.22 5.87
C VAL A 5 17.74 11.23 4.44
N GLY A 6 18.59 11.54 3.48
CA GLY A 6 18.29 11.37 2.07
C GLY A 6 18.43 9.89 1.73
N ALA A 7 17.31 9.18 1.57
CA ALA A 7 17.32 7.91 0.85
C ALA A 7 17.44 8.25 -0.63
N GLU A 8 18.63 8.08 -1.20
CA GLU A 8 18.82 8.01 -2.64
C GLU A 8 18.19 6.70 -3.13
N SER A 9 16.96 6.80 -3.64
CA SER A 9 16.46 5.79 -4.56
C SER A 9 17.35 5.87 -5.79
N GLY A 10 18.15 4.83 -6.05
CA GLY A 10 18.93 4.75 -7.28
C GLY A 10 18.03 5.06 -8.48
N ASP A 11 18.53 5.89 -9.39
CA ASP A 11 17.85 6.33 -10.61
C ASP A 11 17.45 5.12 -11.46
N VAL A 12 16.27 4.59 -11.19
CA VAL A 12 15.47 3.88 -12.17
C VAL A 12 14.04 4.38 -11.96
N PRO A 13 13.44 5.11 -12.91
CA PRO A 13 11.99 5.24 -12.96
C PRO A 13 11.45 3.85 -13.35
N ALA A 14 11.44 2.92 -12.39
CA ALA A 14 11.45 1.47 -12.68
C ALA A 14 10.11 0.92 -13.21
N LEU A 15 9.09 1.75 -13.31
CA LEU A 15 7.80 1.35 -13.89
C LEU A 15 7.37 2.43 -14.89
N GLY A 16 7.80 2.27 -16.14
CA GLY A 16 7.21 3.01 -17.27
C GLY A 16 5.74 2.60 -17.51
N LEU A 17 5.19 2.98 -18.67
CA LEU A 17 3.81 2.67 -19.08
C LEU A 17 3.38 1.22 -18.83
N ALA A 18 4.28 0.26 -19.05
CA ALA A 18 4.03 -1.17 -18.83
C ALA A 18 3.74 -1.49 -17.35
N GLY A 19 4.43 -0.82 -16.43
CA GLY A 19 4.23 -0.97 -15.00
C GLY A 19 2.90 -0.41 -14.53
N ALA A 20 2.55 0.79 -15.00
CA ALA A 20 1.25 1.39 -14.73
C ALA A 20 0.11 0.49 -15.24
N ARG A 21 0.24 -0.03 -16.47
CA ARG A 21 -0.73 -0.96 -17.05
C ARG A 21 -0.85 -2.26 -16.25
N LEU A 22 0.25 -2.84 -15.80
CA LEU A 22 0.24 -4.05 -14.97
C LEU A 22 -0.50 -3.80 -13.64
N LEU A 23 -0.25 -2.66 -12.98
CA LEU A 23 -0.92 -2.29 -11.73
C LEU A 23 -2.42 -2.07 -11.93
N THR A 24 -2.81 -1.38 -13.01
CA THR A 24 -4.22 -1.13 -13.34
C THR A 24 -4.95 -2.44 -13.68
N GLU A 25 -4.35 -3.33 -14.49
CA GLU A 25 -4.94 -4.64 -14.79
C GLU A 25 -5.00 -5.53 -13.55
N THR A 26 -3.98 -5.52 -12.69
CA THR A 26 -4.03 -6.24 -11.40
C THR A 26 -5.19 -5.73 -10.54
N SER A 27 -5.37 -4.41 -10.49
CA SER A 27 -6.46 -3.79 -9.74
C SER A 27 -7.84 -4.16 -10.31
N ARG A 28 -7.94 -4.30 -11.64
CA ARG A 28 -9.15 -4.74 -12.34
C ARG A 28 -9.46 -6.21 -12.08
N VAL A 29 -8.49 -7.09 -12.24
CA VAL A 29 -8.66 -8.55 -12.07
C VAL A 29 -8.96 -8.93 -10.61
N THR A 30 -8.55 -8.11 -9.65
CA THR A 30 -8.76 -8.34 -8.22
C THR A 30 -9.97 -7.62 -7.64
N ASP A 31 -10.72 -6.87 -8.48
CA ASP A 31 -11.82 -5.98 -8.09
C ASP A 31 -11.43 -4.97 -7.00
N LEU A 32 -10.16 -4.55 -6.95
CA LEU A 32 -9.66 -3.62 -5.93
C LEU A 32 -10.36 -2.26 -6.02
N GLY A 33 -10.54 -1.75 -7.24
CA GLY A 33 -11.24 -0.49 -7.49
C GLY A 33 -12.68 -0.52 -6.98
N ASP A 34 -13.42 -1.58 -7.28
CA ASP A 34 -14.81 -1.74 -6.86
C ASP A 34 -14.94 -1.95 -5.35
N GLU A 35 -14.01 -2.69 -4.75
CA GLU A 35 -13.98 -2.90 -3.30
C GLU A 35 -13.72 -1.57 -2.57
N PHE A 36 -12.75 -0.77 -3.04
CA PHE A 36 -12.50 0.56 -2.50
C PHE A 36 -13.65 1.53 -2.74
N SER A 37 -14.30 1.48 -3.91
CA SER A 37 -15.47 2.32 -4.22
C SER A 37 -16.61 2.03 -3.25
N ARG A 38 -16.90 0.75 -2.98
CA ARG A 38 -17.90 0.34 -1.99
C ARG A 38 -17.48 0.73 -0.57
N ALA A 39 -16.23 0.45 -0.20
CA ALA A 39 -15.69 0.73 1.11
C ALA A 39 -15.75 2.24 1.45
N LEU A 40 -15.41 3.11 0.51
CA LEU A 40 -15.34 4.55 0.74
C LEU A 40 -16.64 5.30 0.33
N SER A 41 -17.69 4.57 -0.02
CA SER A 41 -18.97 5.14 -0.47
C SER A 41 -19.60 6.11 0.54
N ALA A 42 -19.41 5.88 1.85
CA ALA A 42 -19.91 6.76 2.91
C ALA A 42 -19.30 8.17 2.89
N TRP A 43 -18.11 8.34 2.31
CA TRP A 43 -17.43 9.64 2.18
C TRP A 43 -17.57 10.24 0.78
N ARG A 44 -18.32 9.58 -0.12
CA ARG A 44 -18.60 10.10 -1.45
C ARG A 44 -19.64 11.21 -1.36
N ARG A 45 -19.27 12.41 -1.82
CA ARG A 45 -20.25 13.50 -2.01
C ARG A 45 -21.17 13.16 -3.18
N SER A 46 -22.47 13.41 -3.04
CA SER A 46 -23.48 13.11 -4.06
C SER A 46 -23.21 13.78 -5.42
N TRP A 47 -22.54 14.92 -5.42
CA TRP A 47 -22.17 15.69 -6.62
C TRP A 47 -20.73 15.44 -7.10
N SER A 48 -20.01 14.49 -6.48
CA SER A 48 -18.62 14.23 -6.83
C SER A 48 -18.55 13.48 -8.16
N ALA A 49 -17.91 14.10 -9.16
CA ALA A 49 -17.57 13.44 -10.42
C ALA A 49 -16.54 12.32 -10.24
N HIS A 50 -15.69 12.40 -9.21
CA HIS A 50 -14.68 11.38 -8.92
C HIS A 50 -15.12 10.48 -7.78
N ASP A 51 -14.92 9.18 -7.96
CA ASP A 51 -15.13 8.19 -6.92
C ASP A 51 -13.95 8.19 -5.92
N PRO A 52 -14.21 8.20 -4.59
CA PRO A 52 -13.15 8.16 -3.58
C PRO A 52 -12.25 6.92 -3.66
N GLY A 53 -12.82 5.75 -3.97
CA GLY A 53 -12.08 4.51 -4.14
C GLY A 53 -11.12 4.59 -5.32
N LYS A 54 -11.58 5.16 -6.43
CA LYS A 54 -10.72 5.43 -7.59
C LYS A 54 -9.58 6.40 -7.23
N ILE A 55 -9.86 7.51 -6.53
CA ILE A 55 -8.81 8.47 -6.14
C ILE A 55 -7.74 7.81 -5.26
N ILE A 56 -8.14 6.98 -4.29
CA ILE A 56 -7.18 6.23 -3.45
C ILE A 56 -6.39 5.22 -4.29
N LEU A 57 -7.01 4.59 -5.27
CA LEU A 57 -6.33 3.68 -6.18
C LEU A 57 -5.30 4.40 -7.05
N ASP A 58 -5.64 5.57 -7.61
CA ASP A 58 -4.69 6.41 -8.37
C ASP A 58 -3.48 6.80 -7.53
N LEU A 59 -3.71 7.16 -6.26
CA LEU A 59 -2.62 7.46 -5.31
C LEU A 59 -1.74 6.24 -5.05
N ALA A 60 -2.33 5.06 -4.87
CA ALA A 60 -1.58 3.83 -4.68
C ALA A 60 -0.74 3.48 -5.92
N VAL A 61 -1.29 3.64 -7.12
CA VAL A 61 -0.55 3.49 -8.38
C VAL A 61 0.57 4.52 -8.46
N CYS A 62 0.30 5.80 -8.18
CA CYS A 62 1.30 6.86 -8.19
C CYS A 62 2.48 6.55 -7.26
N VAL A 63 2.21 6.11 -6.02
CA VAL A 63 3.25 5.72 -5.06
C VAL A 63 4.02 4.48 -5.54
N ALA A 64 3.33 3.48 -6.09
CA ALA A 64 3.98 2.28 -6.62
C ALA A 64 4.90 2.57 -7.82
N LEU A 65 4.59 3.60 -8.62
CA LEU A 65 5.45 4.07 -9.71
C LEU A 65 6.60 5.00 -9.23
N GLY A 66 6.71 5.26 -7.93
CA GLY A 66 7.77 6.08 -7.34
C GLY A 66 7.40 7.54 -7.05
N GLY A 67 6.11 7.90 -7.17
CA GLY A 67 5.61 9.21 -6.78
C GLY A 67 5.78 9.48 -5.29
N ARG A 68 6.15 10.72 -4.94
CA ARG A 68 6.42 11.16 -3.57
C ARG A 68 5.51 12.29 -3.11
N CYS A 69 4.74 12.89 -4.00
CA CYS A 69 3.83 13.98 -3.68
C CYS A 69 2.52 13.93 -4.50
N LEU A 70 1.48 14.64 -4.04
CA LEU A 70 0.19 14.67 -4.74
C LEU A 70 0.29 15.20 -6.18
N SER A 71 1.21 16.13 -6.44
CA SER A 71 1.42 16.68 -7.78
C SER A 71 1.99 15.67 -8.77
N ASP A 72 2.56 14.56 -8.31
CA ASP A 72 3.02 13.48 -9.20
C ASP A 72 1.85 12.77 -9.90
N LEU A 73 0.62 12.91 -9.40
CA LEU A 73 -0.59 12.50 -10.11
C LEU A 73 -0.78 13.22 -11.44
N SER A 74 -0.12 14.36 -11.66
CA SER A 74 -0.10 15.02 -12.97
C SER A 74 0.47 14.12 -14.07
N LEU A 75 1.44 13.25 -13.73
CA LEU A 75 2.02 12.29 -14.67
C LEU A 75 0.98 11.25 -15.09
N LEU A 76 0.14 10.80 -14.16
CA LEU A 76 -0.99 9.91 -14.45
C LEU A 76 -2.07 10.61 -15.28
N ARG A 77 -2.32 11.91 -15.05
CA ARG A 77 -3.30 12.72 -15.82
C ARG A 77 -2.90 12.92 -17.28
N CYS A 78 -1.60 12.93 -17.57
CA CYS A 78 -1.07 13.08 -18.93
C CYS A 78 -1.28 11.82 -19.77
N ASP A 79 -1.43 10.66 -19.13
CA ASP A 79 -1.53 9.35 -19.77
C ASP A 79 -2.98 8.83 -19.81
N LYS A 80 -3.73 9.32 -20.79
CA LYS A 80 -5.17 9.04 -20.94
C LYS A 80 -5.46 7.68 -21.58
N GLU A 81 -4.45 6.97 -22.07
CA GLU A 81 -4.64 5.67 -22.74
C GLU A 81 -4.77 4.53 -21.74
N VAL A 82 -4.21 4.67 -20.53
CA VAL A 82 -4.15 3.60 -19.52
C VAL A 82 -5.05 3.87 -18.31
N LEU A 83 -5.37 5.12 -18.01
CA LEU A 83 -6.09 5.49 -16.80
C LEU A 83 -7.38 6.25 -17.11
N GLU A 84 -8.43 5.87 -16.37
CA GLU A 84 -9.64 6.68 -16.25
C GLU A 84 -9.32 8.08 -15.71
N PRO A 85 -10.20 9.09 -15.92
CA PRO A 85 -9.98 10.46 -15.45
C PRO A 85 -9.43 10.54 -14.03
N VAL A 86 -8.19 11.03 -13.90
CA VAL A 86 -7.49 11.20 -12.61
C VAL A 86 -7.85 12.57 -12.02
N ALA A 87 -8.19 12.58 -10.73
CA ALA A 87 -8.59 13.80 -10.04
C ALA A 87 -7.46 14.83 -9.96
N SER A 88 -7.82 16.12 -10.02
CA SER A 88 -6.87 17.22 -9.78
C SER A 88 -6.41 17.25 -8.32
N ASP A 89 -5.20 17.76 -8.07
CA ASP A 89 -4.59 17.83 -6.72
C ASP A 89 -5.51 18.49 -5.65
N PRO A 90 -6.24 19.60 -5.92
CA PRO A 90 -7.18 20.17 -4.94
C PRO A 90 -8.38 19.27 -4.62
N THR A 91 -8.78 18.38 -5.53
CA THR A 91 -9.85 17.41 -5.29
C THR A 91 -9.34 16.27 -4.42
N VAL A 92 -8.12 15.79 -4.69
CA VAL A 92 -7.46 14.77 -3.88
C VAL A 92 -7.21 15.29 -2.45
N SER A 93 -6.66 16.49 -2.31
CA SER A 93 -6.41 17.12 -1.01
C SER A 93 -7.69 17.26 -0.17
N ARG A 94 -8.81 17.69 -0.77
CA ARG A 94 -10.10 17.78 -0.07
C ARG A 94 -10.64 16.42 0.35
N LEU A 95 -10.47 15.38 -0.47
CA LEU A 95 -10.84 14.02 -0.09
C LEU A 95 -10.00 13.56 1.11
N VAL A 96 -8.67 13.69 1.02
CA VAL A 96 -7.77 13.30 2.11
C VAL A 96 -8.12 14.02 3.40
N ALA A 97 -8.41 15.33 3.36
CA ALA A 97 -8.89 16.06 4.53
C ALA A 97 -10.20 15.48 5.10
N THR A 98 -11.17 15.17 4.24
CA THR A 98 -12.45 14.57 4.65
C THR A 98 -12.25 13.19 5.30
N LEU A 99 -11.32 12.39 4.78
CA LEU A 99 -10.97 11.07 5.33
C LEU A 99 -10.20 11.20 6.65
N ALA A 100 -9.33 12.22 6.77
CA ALA A 100 -8.56 12.50 7.98
C ALA A 100 -9.44 12.92 9.16
N ASP A 101 -10.63 13.47 8.92
CA ASP A 101 -11.62 13.73 9.98
C ASP A 101 -12.23 12.43 10.56
N HIS A 102 -12.01 11.27 9.92
CA HIS A 102 -12.63 9.97 10.24
C HIS A 102 -11.62 8.80 10.23
N VAL A 103 -10.36 9.04 10.59
CA VAL A 103 -9.23 8.09 10.44
C VAL A 103 -9.61 6.67 10.83
N GLU A 104 -10.06 6.45 12.06
CA GLU A 104 -10.38 5.11 12.58
C GLU A 104 -11.41 4.34 11.73
N ALA A 105 -12.47 5.03 11.31
CA ALA A 105 -13.53 4.44 10.50
C ALA A 105 -13.05 4.15 9.07
N VAL A 106 -12.26 5.05 8.51
CA VAL A 106 -11.65 4.92 7.18
C VAL A 106 -10.67 3.74 7.18
N GLU A 107 -9.75 3.70 8.14
CA GLU A 107 -8.76 2.62 8.27
C GLU A 107 -9.43 1.26 8.45
N ALA A 108 -10.42 1.16 9.35
CA ALA A 108 -11.15 -0.09 9.54
C ALA A 108 -11.81 -0.56 8.23
N THR A 109 -12.35 0.36 7.44
CA THR A 109 -13.05 0.04 6.19
C THR A 109 -12.08 -0.31 5.05
N VAL A 110 -10.97 0.43 4.92
CA VAL A 110 -9.88 0.11 3.99
C VAL A 110 -9.23 -1.22 4.34
N ASN A 111 -9.01 -1.53 5.61
CA ASN A 111 -8.44 -2.80 6.04
C ASN A 111 -9.37 -3.98 5.74
N ARG A 112 -10.69 -3.81 5.90
CA ARG A 112 -11.67 -4.81 5.45
C ARG A 112 -11.60 -5.02 3.93
N ALA A 113 -11.59 -3.94 3.15
CA ALA A 113 -11.48 -4.02 1.69
C ALA A 113 -10.18 -4.73 1.26
N ARG A 114 -9.04 -4.35 1.84
CA ARG A 114 -7.74 -5.00 1.60
C ARG A 114 -7.78 -6.47 1.94
N LYS A 115 -8.40 -6.87 3.07
CA LYS A 115 -8.56 -8.28 3.44
C LYS A 115 -9.34 -9.05 2.37
N THR A 116 -10.47 -8.51 1.90
CA THR A 116 -11.29 -9.11 0.86
C THR A 116 -10.52 -9.27 -0.45
N VAL A 117 -9.89 -8.20 -0.94
CA VAL A 117 -9.11 -8.23 -2.18
C VAL A 117 -7.95 -9.22 -2.08
N ARG A 118 -7.28 -9.28 -0.92
CA ARG A 118 -6.17 -10.20 -0.71
C ARG A 118 -6.60 -11.66 -0.80
N GLN A 119 -7.78 -12.01 -0.28
CA GLN A 119 -8.36 -13.35 -0.48
C GLN A 119 -8.54 -13.66 -1.97
N ARG A 120 -9.13 -12.74 -2.74
CA ARG A 120 -9.27 -12.91 -4.20
C ARG A 120 -7.93 -13.06 -4.91
N VAL A 121 -6.92 -12.26 -4.54
CA VAL A 121 -5.56 -12.37 -5.09
C VAL A 121 -4.99 -13.77 -4.89
N TRP A 122 -5.15 -14.34 -3.69
CA TRP A 122 -4.66 -15.68 -3.40
C TRP A 122 -5.46 -16.77 -4.10
N ASP A 123 -6.77 -16.62 -4.21
CA ASP A 123 -7.62 -17.54 -4.97
C ASP A 123 -7.20 -17.56 -6.46
N LEU A 124 -6.96 -16.37 -7.03
CA LEU A 124 -6.47 -16.22 -8.40
C LEU A 124 -5.06 -16.77 -8.60
N ALA A 125 -4.21 -16.69 -7.58
CA ALA A 125 -2.85 -17.22 -7.62
C ALA A 125 -2.81 -18.76 -7.61
N GLY A 126 -3.87 -19.44 -7.14
CA GLY A 126 -3.98 -20.89 -7.14
C GLY A 126 -2.78 -21.57 -6.45
N GLU A 127 -2.11 -22.48 -7.15
CA GLU A 127 -0.91 -23.18 -6.64
C GLU A 127 0.29 -22.27 -6.37
N HIS A 128 0.29 -21.05 -6.91
CA HIS A 128 1.31 -20.03 -6.64
C HIS A 128 0.99 -19.18 -5.40
N SER A 129 -0.19 -19.36 -4.79
CA SER A 129 -0.51 -18.71 -3.53
C SER A 129 0.46 -19.13 -2.42
N PRO A 130 0.91 -18.22 -1.55
CA PRO A 130 1.65 -18.58 -0.33
C PRO A 130 0.84 -19.49 0.60
N THR A 131 -0.49 -19.56 0.43
CA THR A 131 -1.37 -20.46 1.19
C THR A 131 -1.55 -21.84 0.58
N ALA A 132 -1.05 -22.08 -0.63
CA ALA A 132 -1.19 -23.36 -1.30
C ALA A 132 -0.39 -24.46 -0.59
N GLY A 133 -1.08 -25.53 -0.20
CA GLY A 133 -0.46 -26.70 0.43
C GLY A 133 0.08 -26.46 1.85
N ILE A 134 -0.36 -25.41 2.55
CA ILE A 134 -0.05 -25.24 3.98
C ILE A 134 -0.66 -26.39 4.76
N GLY A 135 0.16 -27.02 5.60
CA GLY A 135 -0.26 -28.03 6.56
C GLY A 135 0.73 -28.12 7.72
N ALA A 136 0.47 -28.99 8.69
CA ALA A 136 1.35 -29.17 9.84
C ALA A 136 2.80 -29.55 9.43
N GLU A 137 2.95 -30.35 8.36
CA GLU A 137 4.26 -30.77 7.82
C GLU A 137 4.93 -29.71 6.93
N ARG A 138 4.16 -28.72 6.47
CA ARG A 138 4.61 -27.64 5.58
C ARG A 138 3.98 -26.31 6.00
N PRO A 139 4.34 -25.77 7.19
CA PRO A 139 3.77 -24.54 7.67
C PRO A 139 4.22 -23.35 6.82
N LEU A 140 3.40 -22.30 6.76
CA LEU A 140 3.84 -21.00 6.25
C LEU A 140 4.81 -20.37 7.26
N ALA A 141 6.08 -20.31 6.90
CA ALA A 141 7.09 -19.59 7.66
C ALA A 141 7.10 -18.12 7.21
N ILE A 142 6.81 -17.21 8.13
CA ILE A 142 6.98 -15.78 7.93
C ILE A 142 8.30 -15.42 8.57
N ASP A 143 9.31 -15.18 7.73
CA ASP A 143 10.58 -14.65 8.20
C ASP A 143 10.44 -13.14 8.38
N VAL A 144 10.66 -12.66 9.59
CA VAL A 144 10.60 -11.24 9.93
C VAL A 144 12.03 -10.80 10.23
N ASP A 145 12.80 -10.56 9.17
CA ASP A 145 14.11 -9.92 9.30
C ASP A 145 13.89 -8.45 9.65
N ALA A 146 13.97 -8.10 10.93
CA ALA A 146 13.95 -6.72 11.37
C ALA A 146 15.26 -6.35 12.06
N THR A 147 15.87 -5.24 11.65
CA THR A 147 17.00 -4.65 12.37
C THR A 147 16.45 -3.83 13.53
N LEU A 148 16.91 -4.10 14.75
CA LEU A 148 16.47 -3.40 15.96
C LEU A 148 17.03 -1.96 15.94
N VAL A 149 16.18 -0.96 15.75
CA VAL A 149 16.57 0.46 15.79
C VAL A 149 15.93 1.13 17.01
N ASN A 150 16.75 1.61 17.96
CA ASN A 150 16.27 2.42 19.07
C ASN A 150 15.85 3.81 18.57
N VAL A 151 14.56 4.13 18.61
CA VAL A 151 14.02 5.45 18.27
C VAL A 151 13.72 6.21 19.56
N HIS A 152 14.38 7.35 19.78
CA HIS A 152 14.14 8.20 20.95
C HIS A 152 13.01 9.19 20.67
N LEU A 153 11.85 9.01 21.30
CA LEU A 153 10.81 10.03 21.34
C LEU A 153 11.08 10.95 22.54
N ARG A 154 11.40 12.23 22.31
CA ARG A 154 11.47 13.22 23.40
C ARG A 154 10.06 13.57 23.85
N GLU A 155 9.57 12.92 24.88
CA GLU A 155 8.46 13.45 25.66
C GLU A 155 8.97 14.59 26.56
N ARG A 156 8.35 15.76 26.45
CA ARG A 156 8.63 16.87 27.36
C ARG A 156 7.85 16.61 28.65
N GLY A 157 8.45 15.90 29.62
CA GLY A 157 7.83 15.72 30.94
C GLY A 157 8.53 14.71 31.85
N CYS A 158 9.41 15.22 32.71
CA CYS A 158 9.96 14.63 33.95
C CYS A 158 9.57 13.17 34.34
N GLY A 159 10.50 12.23 34.12
CA GLY A 159 10.51 10.86 34.70
C GLY A 159 11.53 9.97 33.98
N PRO A 160 12.14 8.94 34.61
CA PRO A 160 13.18 8.12 33.98
C PRO A 160 12.63 7.36 32.77
N ASP A 161 13.23 7.62 31.61
CA ASP A 161 12.81 7.13 30.29
C ASP A 161 12.87 5.59 30.21
N LEU A 162 11.71 4.93 30.07
CA LEU A 162 11.64 3.50 29.73
C LEU A 162 11.97 3.36 28.24
N GLN A 163 13.02 2.61 27.91
CA GLN A 163 13.47 2.38 26.53
C GLN A 163 12.53 1.40 25.81
N GLU A 164 11.63 1.92 24.97
CA GLU A 164 10.86 1.09 24.03
C GLU A 164 11.41 1.29 22.60
N GLY A 165 12.05 0.25 22.06
CA GLY A 165 12.55 0.25 20.69
C GLY A 165 11.40 0.14 19.67
N VAL A 166 11.55 0.77 18.50
CA VAL A 166 10.55 0.76 17.42
C VAL A 166 11.04 -0.08 16.24
N TRP A 167 10.15 -0.88 15.67
CA TRP A 167 10.43 -1.80 14.56
C TRP A 167 10.42 -1.09 13.20
N LEU A 168 11.44 -1.30 12.37
CA LEU A 168 11.47 -0.90 10.96
C LEU A 168 11.94 -2.08 10.07
N PRO A 169 11.17 -2.50 9.05
CA PRO A 169 11.55 -3.60 8.16
C PRO A 169 12.48 -3.14 6.99
N PRO A 170 13.48 -3.95 6.58
CA PRO A 170 14.30 -3.78 5.38
C PRO A 170 13.63 -4.36 4.11
N PRO A 171 14.12 -4.01 2.89
CA PRO A 171 13.49 -4.40 1.63
C PRO A 171 13.61 -5.91 1.33
N ASP A 172 12.45 -6.52 1.09
CA ASP A 172 12.19 -7.96 1.09
C ASP A 172 13.06 -8.82 0.15
N ARG A 173 13.44 -10.03 0.61
CA ARG A 173 13.84 -11.16 -0.25
C ARG A 173 13.07 -12.42 0.17
N MET A 174 12.19 -12.93 -0.68
CA MET A 174 11.56 -14.24 -0.48
C MET A 174 12.58 -15.36 -0.69
N VAL A 175 12.76 -16.24 0.30
CA VAL A 175 13.54 -17.49 0.14
C VAL A 175 12.61 -18.69 0.33
N ARG A 176 12.51 -19.56 -0.69
CA ARG A 176 11.81 -20.85 -0.54
C ARG A 176 12.67 -21.82 0.30
N PRO A 177 12.11 -22.50 1.31
CA PRO A 177 12.83 -23.56 2.01
C PRO A 177 13.07 -24.76 1.08
N ARG A 178 14.30 -25.28 1.05
CA ARG A 178 14.58 -26.60 0.44
C ARG A 178 14.16 -27.72 1.41
N PRO A 179 13.61 -28.85 0.92
CA PRO A 179 13.25 -29.97 1.78
C PRO A 179 14.51 -30.59 2.40
N ARG A 180 14.52 -30.71 3.73
CA ARG A 180 15.54 -31.47 4.46
C ARG A 180 15.14 -32.94 4.41
N TRP A 181 15.99 -33.76 3.78
CA TRP A 181 15.92 -35.21 3.87
C TRP A 181 16.51 -35.62 5.22
N TRP A 182 15.73 -36.32 6.05
CA TRP A 182 16.27 -37.17 7.11
C TRP A 182 15.52 -38.49 7.06
N GLY A 183 16.29 -39.57 6.87
CA GLY A 183 15.86 -40.94 7.12
C GLY A 183 16.20 -41.38 8.54
#